data_AF-A0A314Z864-F1
#
_entry.id   AF-A0A314Z864-F1
#
_cell.length_a   1.000
_cell.length_b   1.000
_cell.length_c   1.000
_cell.angle_alpha   90.00
_cell.angle_beta   90.00
_cell.angle_gamma   90.00
#
_symmetry.space_group_name_H-M   'P 1'
#
loop_
_entity.id
_entity.type
_entity.pdbx_description
1 polymer ?
#
loop_
_entity_poly.entity_id
_entity_poly.type
_entity_poly.pdbx_seq_one_letter_code
_entity_poly.pdbx_strand_id
1 'polypeptide(L)'
;MMAGREVVATYPKVPPNGLSSEARKKLQQCRDCCNQILKAAMAINSSVLAEMEIPRAYMESLPKSGKACLGDIIIRYITADQFSPEHLLDCLDLSSEHQTLEIANRIEAAVHVWKQKDQKKHINHKKAKRASWGGKVKGLVSDTEKNHFLAQRAETLLHSLRHRFPGLPQSALDMNKIQYNKDVGQSILESYSRVMESLALT
;
A
#
# COMPACT_ATOMS: atom_id res chain seq x y z
N MET A 1 32.69 -46.70 -14.94
CA MET A 1 33.06 -45.29 -14.69
C MET A 1 31.78 -44.56 -14.29
N MET A 2 31.61 -44.27 -13.00
CA MET A 2 30.42 -43.59 -12.47
C MET A 2 30.57 -42.09 -12.72
N ALA A 3 29.63 -41.49 -13.45
CA ALA A 3 29.52 -40.05 -13.58
C ALA A 3 29.23 -39.44 -12.20
N GLY A 4 30.16 -38.61 -11.72
CA GLY A 4 29.99 -37.87 -10.48
C GLY A 4 28.81 -36.91 -10.61
N ARG A 5 27.80 -37.08 -9.75
CA ARG A 5 26.74 -36.09 -9.56
C ARG A 5 27.38 -34.81 -9.07
N GLU A 6 27.33 -33.75 -9.87
CA GLU A 6 27.59 -32.39 -9.41
C GLU A 6 26.56 -32.06 -8.32
N VAL A 7 27.03 -32.02 -7.08
CA VAL A 7 26.26 -31.49 -5.97
C VAL A 7 26.21 -29.98 -6.18
N VAL A 8 25.05 -29.47 -6.59
CA VAL A 8 24.79 -28.02 -6.60
C VAL A 8 25.01 -27.53 -5.17
N ALA A 9 26.09 -26.79 -4.95
CA ALA A 9 26.42 -26.28 -3.63
C ALA A 9 25.36 -25.24 -3.23
N THR A 10 24.63 -25.51 -2.14
CA THR A 10 23.57 -24.64 -1.57
C THR A 10 24.12 -23.39 -0.86
N TYR A 11 25.44 -23.22 -0.82
CA TYR A 11 26.11 -22.08 -0.20
C TYR A 11 27.16 -21.52 -1.16
N PRO A 12 27.12 -20.21 -1.47
CA PRO A 12 28.15 -19.58 -2.29
C PRO A 12 29.50 -19.67 -1.58
N LYS A 13 30.53 -20.10 -2.30
CA LYS A 13 31.92 -20.18 -1.82
C LYS A 13 32.78 -19.17 -2.54
N VAL A 14 33.71 -18.56 -1.83
CA VAL A 14 34.74 -17.66 -2.37
C VAL A 14 36.13 -18.25 -2.14
N PRO A 15 37.15 -17.86 -2.92
CA PRO A 15 38.53 -18.28 -2.67
C PRO A 15 38.99 -17.92 -1.25
N PRO A 16 39.98 -18.64 -0.66
CA PRO A 16 40.51 -18.33 0.68
C PRO A 16 41.01 -16.89 0.84
N ASN A 17 41.55 -16.31 -0.24
CA ASN A 17 42.05 -14.93 -0.28
C ASN A 17 40.97 -13.91 -0.69
N GLY A 18 39.70 -14.33 -0.74
CA GLY A 18 38.58 -13.53 -1.20
C GLY A 18 38.52 -13.34 -2.71
N LEU A 19 37.54 -12.53 -3.15
CA LEU A 19 37.36 -12.16 -4.54
C LEU A 19 38.38 -11.09 -4.98
N SER A 20 38.82 -11.17 -6.24
CA SER A 20 39.66 -10.13 -6.85
C SER A 20 38.96 -8.77 -6.81
N SER A 21 39.73 -7.67 -6.87
CA SER A 21 39.18 -6.32 -6.93
C SER A 21 38.22 -6.14 -8.12
N GLU A 22 38.59 -6.70 -9.26
CA GLU A 22 37.77 -6.69 -10.47
C GLU A 22 36.45 -7.46 -10.30
N ALA A 23 36.49 -8.66 -9.72
CA ALA A 23 35.27 -9.44 -9.45
C ALA A 23 34.34 -8.72 -8.47
N ARG A 24 34.89 -8.11 -7.40
CA ARG A 24 34.11 -7.30 -6.46
C ARG A 24 33.47 -6.10 -7.13
N LYS A 25 34.21 -5.39 -7.99
CA LYS A 25 33.69 -4.24 -8.73
C LYS A 25 32.55 -4.65 -9.67
N LYS A 26 32.68 -5.78 -10.38
CA LYS A 26 31.60 -6.31 -11.25
C LYS A 26 30.35 -6.69 -10.46
N LEU A 27 30.51 -7.38 -9.33
CA LEU A 27 29.37 -7.73 -8.46
C LEU A 27 28.66 -6.48 -7.91
N GLN A 28 29.44 -5.47 -7.51
CA GLN A 28 28.92 -4.20 -7.04
C GLN A 28 28.11 -3.48 -8.14
N GLN A 29 28.64 -3.41 -9.37
CA GLN A 29 27.93 -2.85 -10.52
C GLN A 29 26.64 -3.62 -10.85
N CYS A 30 26.68 -4.95 -10.79
CA CYS A 30 25.51 -5.80 -11.00
C CYS A 30 24.44 -5.53 -9.94
N ARG A 31 24.82 -5.48 -8.66
CA ARG A 31 23.92 -5.14 -7.55
C ARG A 31 23.27 -3.77 -7.74
N ASP A 32 24.05 -2.76 -8.11
CA ASP A 32 23.54 -1.41 -8.27
C ASP A 32 22.60 -1.30 -9.48
N CYS A 33 22.87 -2.04 -10.56
CA CYS A 33 21.96 -2.19 -11.69
C CYS A 33 20.65 -2.87 -11.28
N CYS A 34 20.70 -4.02 -10.58
CA CYS A 34 19.51 -4.72 -10.10
C CYS A 34 18.67 -3.83 -9.19
N ASN A 35 19.29 -3.05 -8.30
CA ASN A 35 18.58 -2.11 -7.44
C ASN A 35 17.86 -1.00 -8.21
N GLN A 36 18.41 -0.53 -9.34
CA GLN A 36 17.73 0.45 -10.18
C GLN A 36 16.53 -0.18 -10.91
N ILE A 37 16.69 -1.40 -11.43
CA ILE A 37 15.60 -2.18 -12.04
C ILE A 37 14.49 -2.40 -11.02
N LEU A 38 14.84 -2.82 -9.79
CA LEU A 38 13.91 -3.03 -8.70
C LEU A 38 13.07 -1.77 -8.42
N LYS A 39 13.74 -0.62 -8.24
CA LYS A 39 13.05 0.66 -8.00
C LYS A 39 12.11 1.04 -9.13
N ALA A 40 12.55 0.85 -10.38
CA ALA A 40 11.73 1.15 -11.55
C ALA A 40 10.51 0.22 -11.64
N ALA A 41 10.71 -1.08 -11.41
CA ALA A 41 9.65 -2.08 -11.41
C ALA A 41 8.61 -1.79 -10.33
N MET A 42 9.04 -1.55 -9.08
CA MET A 42 8.15 -1.17 -7.98
C MET A 42 7.37 0.12 -8.26
N ALA A 43 8.02 1.12 -8.87
CA ALA A 43 7.35 2.39 -9.22
C ALA A 43 6.27 2.19 -10.29
N ILE A 44 6.55 1.38 -11.32
CA ILE A 44 5.55 1.04 -12.36
C ILE A 44 4.40 0.25 -11.73
N ASN A 45 4.70 -0.76 -10.92
CA ASN A 45 3.68 -1.59 -10.27
C ASN A 45 2.77 -0.75 -9.35
N SER A 46 3.38 0.12 -8.54
CA SER A 46 2.65 1.04 -7.67
C SER A 46 1.77 2.02 -8.46
N SER A 47 2.28 2.56 -9.57
CA SER A 47 1.52 3.50 -10.42
C SER A 47 0.31 2.84 -11.06
N VAL A 48 0.47 1.64 -11.66
CA VAL A 48 -0.65 0.96 -12.31
C VAL A 48 -1.71 0.52 -11.29
N LEU A 49 -1.30 0.03 -10.11
CA LEU A 49 -2.22 -0.29 -9.03
C LEU A 49 -2.98 0.94 -8.53
N ALA A 50 -2.35 2.12 -8.49
CA ALA A 50 -3.02 3.35 -8.10
C ALA A 50 -4.11 3.78 -9.11
N GLU A 51 -3.91 3.50 -10.39
CA GLU A 51 -4.84 3.81 -11.48
C GLU A 51 -5.97 2.78 -11.67
N MET A 52 -5.79 1.55 -11.21
CA MET A 52 -6.83 0.52 -11.28
C MET A 52 -8.10 0.92 -10.51
N GLU A 53 -9.26 0.69 -11.12
CA GLU A 53 -10.56 0.97 -10.49
C GLU A 53 -10.72 0.14 -9.22
N ILE A 54 -11.21 0.78 -8.15
CA ILE A 54 -11.53 0.08 -6.90
C ILE A 54 -12.81 -0.72 -7.11
N PRO A 55 -12.78 -2.06 -6.93
CA PRO A 55 -13.95 -2.90 -7.17
C PRO A 55 -15.11 -2.57 -6.23
N ARG A 56 -16.34 -2.60 -6.75
CA ARG A 56 -17.55 -2.39 -5.92
C ARG A 56 -17.66 -3.42 -4.80
N ALA A 57 -17.31 -4.68 -5.09
CA ALA A 57 -17.31 -5.76 -4.11
C ALA A 57 -16.41 -5.45 -2.90
N TYR A 58 -15.23 -4.88 -3.13
CA TYR A 58 -14.36 -4.40 -2.05
C TYR A 58 -15.03 -3.29 -1.24
N MET A 59 -15.60 -2.28 -1.91
CA MET A 59 -16.27 -1.18 -1.20
C MET A 59 -17.50 -1.62 -0.40
N GLU A 60 -18.19 -2.68 -0.83
CA GLU A 60 -19.36 -3.25 -0.14
C GLU A 60 -18.98 -4.14 1.04
N SER A 61 -17.78 -4.72 1.04
CA SER A 61 -17.26 -5.53 2.16
C SER A 61 -16.73 -4.67 3.31
N LEU A 62 -16.40 -3.40 3.06
CA LEU A 62 -15.86 -2.50 4.08
C LEU A 62 -16.89 -2.15 5.18
N PRO A 63 -16.42 -1.94 6.43
CA PRO A 63 -17.26 -1.41 7.49
C PRO A 63 -17.93 -0.07 7.12
N LYS A 64 -19.14 0.17 7.65
CA LYS A 64 -19.90 1.41 7.41
C LYS A 64 -19.23 2.67 7.98
N SER A 65 -18.18 2.54 8.79
CA SER A 65 -17.45 3.64 9.42
C SER A 65 -15.96 3.41 9.32
N GLY A 66 -15.20 4.42 8.86
CA GLY A 66 -13.74 4.36 8.83
C GLY A 66 -13.16 4.12 10.23
N LYS A 67 -13.86 4.61 11.27
CA LYS A 67 -13.48 4.33 12.66
C LYS A 67 -13.55 2.84 13.03
N ALA A 68 -14.50 2.09 12.46
CA ALA A 68 -14.63 0.66 12.72
C ALA A 68 -13.62 -0.19 11.95
N CYS A 69 -12.96 0.38 10.93
CA CYS A 69 -11.83 -0.29 10.25
C CYS A 69 -10.59 -0.25 11.16
N LEU A 70 -10.43 0.83 11.91
CA LEU A 70 -9.27 1.12 12.73
C LEU A 70 -9.44 0.56 14.15
N GLY A 71 -8.31 0.29 14.81
CA GLY A 71 -8.30 -0.13 16.22
C GLY A 71 -8.33 1.07 17.14
N ASP A 72 -8.64 0.84 18.42
CA ASP A 72 -8.79 1.90 19.43
C ASP A 72 -7.56 2.81 19.53
N ILE A 73 -6.36 2.22 19.44
CA ILE A 73 -5.10 2.97 19.46
C ILE A 73 -5.04 3.91 18.26
N ILE A 74 -5.17 3.38 17.05
CA ILE A 74 -5.07 4.17 15.82
C ILE A 74 -6.12 5.29 15.79
N ILE A 75 -7.36 5.00 16.21
CA ILE A 75 -8.40 6.03 16.24
C ILE A 75 -8.06 7.17 17.17
N ARG A 76 -7.57 6.85 18.37
CA ARG A 76 -7.25 7.84 19.39
C ARG A 76 -6.22 8.83 18.87
N TYR A 77 -5.15 8.31 18.26
CA TYR A 77 -4.07 9.14 17.71
C TYR A 77 -4.50 9.93 16.47
N ILE A 78 -5.21 9.31 15.51
CA ILE A 78 -5.66 10.01 14.30
C ILE A 78 -6.64 11.14 14.65
N THR A 79 -7.41 11.02 15.74
CA THR A 79 -8.34 12.07 16.19
C THR A 79 -7.74 13.10 17.16
N ALA A 80 -6.50 12.93 17.61
CA ALA A 80 -5.87 13.82 18.57
C ALA A 80 -5.59 15.22 17.97
N ASP A 81 -5.52 16.27 18.79
CA ASP A 81 -5.25 17.62 18.27
C ASP A 81 -3.91 17.69 17.54
N GLN A 82 -2.88 17.09 18.14
CA GLN A 82 -1.57 16.90 17.54
C GLN A 82 -1.43 15.46 17.00
N PHE A 83 -0.97 15.33 15.76
CA PHE A 83 -0.80 14.04 15.09
C PHE A 83 0.61 13.94 14.53
N SER A 84 1.31 12.87 14.93
CA SER A 84 2.59 12.46 14.36
C SER A 84 2.48 11.00 13.91
N PRO A 85 2.61 10.71 12.60
CA PRO A 85 2.52 9.33 12.12
C PRO A 85 3.64 8.47 12.67
N GLU A 86 4.88 8.99 12.73
CA GLU A 86 6.04 8.24 13.24
C GLU A 86 5.87 7.83 14.70
N HIS A 87 5.39 8.75 15.55
CA HIS A 87 5.14 8.44 16.95
C HIS A 87 4.03 7.40 17.14
N LEU A 88 2.98 7.45 16.30
CA LEU A 88 1.95 6.41 16.31
C LEU A 88 2.54 5.06 15.88
N LEU A 89 3.35 5.01 14.83
CA LEU A 89 3.98 3.77 14.38
C LEU A 89 4.85 3.13 15.47
N ASP A 90 5.56 3.93 16.26
CA ASP A 90 6.35 3.43 17.40
C ASP A 90 5.50 2.87 18.54
N CYS A 91 4.21 3.23 18.60
CA CYS A 91 3.25 2.70 19.58
C CYS A 91 2.51 1.44 19.09
N LEU A 92 2.70 1.05 17.82
CA LEU A 92 2.04 -0.12 17.24
C LEU A 92 2.97 -1.34 17.30
N ASP A 93 2.38 -2.51 17.46
CA ASP A 93 3.10 -3.77 17.29
C ASP A 93 3.24 -4.06 15.79
N LEU A 94 4.47 -3.82 15.29
CA LEU A 94 4.90 -4.00 13.90
C LEU A 94 6.01 -5.06 13.82
N SER A 95 6.00 -6.00 14.77
CA SER A 95 7.05 -7.03 14.91
C SER A 95 7.00 -8.09 13.80
N SER A 96 5.84 -8.33 13.21
CA SER A 96 5.65 -9.30 12.13
C SER A 96 5.14 -8.64 10.84
N GLU A 97 5.53 -9.21 9.71
CA GLU A 97 5.05 -8.80 8.38
C GLU A 97 3.52 -8.90 8.28
N HIS A 98 2.96 -10.01 8.75
CA HIS A 98 1.50 -10.25 8.73
C HIS A 98 0.73 -9.16 9.47
N GLN A 99 1.15 -8.83 10.69
CA GLN A 99 0.49 -7.80 11.51
C GLN A 99 0.65 -6.41 10.92
N THR A 100 1.83 -6.11 10.38
CA THR A 100 2.11 -4.85 9.68
C THR A 100 1.18 -4.69 8.47
N LEU A 101 1.00 -5.77 7.69
CA LEU A 101 0.08 -5.80 6.54
C LEU A 101 -1.39 -5.68 6.96
N GLU A 102 -1.80 -6.33 8.04
CA GLU A 102 -3.15 -6.21 8.58
C GLU A 102 -3.44 -4.75 8.99
N ILE A 103 -2.50 -4.10 9.66
CA ILE A 103 -2.61 -2.68 10.03
C ILE A 103 -2.70 -1.80 8.78
N ALA A 104 -1.86 -2.05 7.76
CA ALA A 104 -1.91 -1.32 6.49
C ALA A 104 -3.30 -1.44 5.82
N ASN A 105 -3.84 -2.66 5.73
CA ASN A 105 -5.16 -2.94 5.16
C ASN A 105 -6.27 -2.19 5.89
N ARG A 106 -6.22 -2.15 7.22
CA ARG A 106 -7.20 -1.44 8.05
C ARG A 106 -7.16 0.07 7.85
N ILE A 107 -5.95 0.63 7.74
CA ILE A 107 -5.77 2.06 7.46
C ILE A 107 -6.28 2.42 6.06
N GLU A 108 -5.93 1.63 5.05
CA GLU A 108 -6.37 1.83 3.67
C GLU A 108 -7.89 1.72 3.54
N ALA A 109 -8.51 0.71 4.16
CA ALA A 109 -9.96 0.60 4.26
C ALA A 109 -10.60 1.88 4.86
N ALA A 110 -10.04 2.40 5.96
CA ALA A 110 -10.55 3.60 6.60
C ALA A 110 -10.51 4.84 5.68
N VAL A 111 -9.39 5.03 4.97
CA VAL A 111 -9.22 6.09 3.95
C VAL A 111 -10.34 6.01 2.92
N HIS A 112 -10.60 4.82 2.37
CA HIS A 112 -11.64 4.63 1.35
C HIS A 112 -13.06 4.87 1.89
N VAL A 113 -13.36 4.43 3.11
CA VAL A 113 -14.67 4.69 3.73
C VAL A 113 -14.91 6.18 3.93
N TRP A 114 -13.91 6.93 4.39
CA TRP A 114 -14.04 8.38 4.57
C TRP A 114 -14.16 9.14 3.24
N LYS A 115 -13.37 8.79 2.23
CA LYS A 115 -13.49 9.34 0.87
C LYS A 115 -14.84 9.05 0.23
N GLN A 116 -15.38 7.83 0.41
CA GLN A 116 -16.67 7.48 -0.18
C GLN A 116 -17.83 8.25 0.46
N LYS A 117 -17.78 8.50 1.78
CA LYS A 117 -18.80 9.28 2.49
C LYS A 117 -18.82 10.74 2.03
N ASP A 118 -17.66 11.31 1.77
CA ASP A 118 -17.50 12.65 1.19
C ASP A 118 -18.23 12.75 -0.18
N GLN A 119 -17.94 11.80 -1.08
CA GLN A 119 -18.53 11.79 -2.43
C GLN A 119 -20.04 11.54 -2.45
N LYS A 120 -20.54 10.56 -1.68
CA LYS A 120 -21.99 10.25 -1.59
C LYS A 120 -22.80 11.46 -1.10
N LYS A 121 -22.26 12.23 -0.14
CA LYS A 121 -22.91 13.43 0.39
C LYS A 121 -22.87 14.59 -0.60
N HIS A 122 -21.79 14.76 -1.36
CA HIS A 122 -21.70 15.77 -2.42
C HIS A 122 -22.72 15.56 -3.54
N ILE A 123 -22.93 14.30 -3.97
CA ILE A 123 -23.94 13.94 -4.98
C ILE A 123 -25.36 14.19 -4.44
N ASN A 124 -25.63 13.80 -3.20
CA ASN A 124 -26.92 14.06 -2.55
C ASN A 124 -27.18 15.56 -2.37
N HIS A 125 -26.16 16.38 -2.06
CA HIS A 125 -26.29 17.83 -2.03
C HIS A 125 -26.60 18.45 -3.39
N LYS A 126 -26.00 17.96 -4.49
CA LYS A 126 -26.33 18.43 -5.85
C LYS A 126 -27.76 18.05 -6.27
N LYS A 127 -28.27 16.90 -5.81
CA LYS A 127 -29.68 16.49 -6.00
C LYS A 127 -30.64 17.28 -5.10
N ALA A 128 -30.28 17.53 -3.84
CA ALA A 128 -31.07 18.33 -2.90
C ALA A 128 -31.09 19.83 -3.26
N LYS A 129 -30.04 20.39 -3.86
CA LYS A 129 -30.08 21.75 -4.44
C LYS A 129 -31.08 21.89 -5.59
N ARG A 130 -31.49 20.79 -6.25
CA ARG A 130 -32.59 20.77 -7.23
C ARG A 130 -33.97 20.59 -6.58
N ALA A 131 -34.04 20.25 -5.30
CA ALA A 131 -35.26 20.13 -4.51
C ALA A 131 -35.15 21.04 -3.28
N SER A 132 -35.42 22.33 -3.48
CA SER A 132 -35.29 23.38 -2.46
C SER A 132 -36.18 23.13 -1.24
N TRP A 133 -35.63 22.55 -0.16
CA TRP A 133 -36.17 22.67 1.21
C TRP A 133 -35.04 22.99 2.18
N GLY A 134 -35.14 24.16 2.82
CA GLY A 134 -34.18 24.67 3.78
C GLY A 134 -34.30 24.00 5.14
N GLY A 135 -33.19 23.47 5.65
CA GLY A 135 -33.08 22.99 7.04
C GLY A 135 -31.88 22.08 7.26
N LYS A 136 -31.01 22.44 8.22
CA LYS A 136 -29.84 21.68 8.71
C LYS A 136 -28.69 21.41 7.71
N VAL A 137 -28.18 22.45 7.06
CA VAL A 137 -26.96 22.35 6.22
C VAL A 137 -25.65 22.49 7.04
N LYS A 138 -25.70 23.11 8.22
CA LYS A 138 -24.50 23.47 9.02
C LYS A 138 -23.76 22.26 9.63
N GLY A 139 -24.47 21.18 9.97
CA GLY A 139 -23.85 19.96 10.52
C GLY A 139 -23.24 19.04 9.46
N LEU A 140 -23.75 19.09 8.22
CA LEU A 140 -23.29 18.19 7.15
C LEU A 140 -21.96 18.62 6.55
N VAL A 141 -21.72 19.93 6.44
CA VAL A 141 -20.44 20.50 5.98
C VAL A 141 -19.31 20.17 6.96
N SER A 142 -19.57 20.32 8.27
CA SER A 142 -18.60 19.99 9.33
C SER A 142 -18.22 18.50 9.34
N ASP A 143 -19.16 17.59 9.09
CA ASP A 143 -18.87 16.16 9.01
C ASP A 143 -18.04 15.77 7.77
N THR A 144 -18.22 16.48 6.66
CA THR A 144 -17.49 16.25 5.42
C THR A 144 -16.04 16.71 5.56
N GLU A 145 -15.83 17.92 6.09
CA GLU A 145 -14.50 18.46 6.43
C GLU A 145 -13.76 17.55 7.42
N LYS A 146 -14.47 17.04 8.44
CA LYS A 146 -13.90 16.07 9.39
C LYS A 146 -13.49 14.76 8.72
N ASN A 147 -14.32 14.20 7.83
CA ASN A 147 -13.97 12.95 7.15
C ASN A 147 -12.77 13.15 6.20
N HIS A 148 -12.72 14.28 5.49
CA HIS A 148 -11.59 14.62 4.63
C HIS A 148 -10.29 14.73 5.46
N PHE A 149 -10.34 15.43 6.58
CA PHE A 149 -9.21 15.56 7.51
C PHE A 149 -8.73 14.21 8.06
N LEU A 150 -9.67 13.34 8.48
CA LEU A 150 -9.34 12.00 8.97
C LEU A 150 -8.75 11.13 7.86
N ALA A 151 -9.26 11.22 6.63
CA ALA A 151 -8.70 10.52 5.48
C ALA A 151 -7.26 10.97 5.21
N GLN A 152 -6.99 12.27 5.21
CA GLN A 152 -5.65 12.82 4.97
C GLN A 152 -4.64 12.35 6.04
N ARG A 153 -5.03 12.32 7.31
CA ARG A 153 -4.17 11.80 8.39
C ARG A 153 -3.90 10.31 8.24
N ALA A 154 -4.91 9.52 7.90
CA ALA A 154 -4.76 8.09 7.64
C ALA A 154 -3.90 7.79 6.40
N GLU A 155 -4.00 8.60 5.34
CA GLU A 155 -3.10 8.50 4.18
C GLU A 155 -1.65 8.78 4.56
N THR A 156 -1.43 9.82 5.36
CA THR A 156 -0.09 10.17 5.85
C THR A 156 0.48 9.03 6.70
N LEU A 157 -0.34 8.43 7.57
CA LEU A 157 0.06 7.25 8.35
C LEU A 157 0.40 6.05 7.46
N LEU A 158 -0.44 5.75 6.46
CA LEU A 158 -0.20 4.65 5.52
C LEU A 158 1.09 4.87 4.72
N HIS A 159 1.36 6.12 4.32
CA HIS A 159 2.60 6.49 3.63
C HIS A 159 3.84 6.26 4.52
N SER A 160 3.82 6.76 5.76
CA SER A 160 4.91 6.51 6.73
C SER A 160 5.12 5.00 6.98
N LEU A 161 4.03 4.23 7.10
CA LEU A 161 4.10 2.78 7.27
C LEU A 161 4.79 2.11 6.07
N ARG A 162 4.37 2.43 4.83
CA ARG A 162 4.98 1.88 3.62
C ARG A 162 6.44 2.33 3.43
N HIS A 163 6.78 3.54 3.88
CA HIS A 163 8.18 4.00 3.88
C HIS A 163 9.06 3.18 4.85
N ARG A 164 8.54 2.82 6.03
CA ARG A 164 9.25 1.98 7.00
C ARG A 164 9.34 0.51 6.58
N PHE A 165 8.37 0.04 5.79
CA PHE A 165 8.27 -1.34 5.31
C PHE A 165 8.11 -1.39 3.77
N PRO A 166 9.17 -1.08 3.00
CA PRO A 166 9.08 -1.00 1.53
C PRO A 166 8.88 -2.37 0.85
N GLY A 167 9.14 -3.48 1.56
CA GLY A 167 8.93 -4.85 1.06
C GLY A 167 7.63 -5.50 1.55
N LEU A 168 6.66 -4.71 2.02
CA LEU A 168 5.40 -5.24 2.51
C LEU A 168 4.64 -5.95 1.36
N PRO A 169 4.01 -7.11 1.59
CA PRO A 169 3.23 -7.78 0.56
C PRO A 169 2.05 -6.92 0.05
N GLN A 170 1.52 -7.29 -1.12
CA GLN A 170 0.36 -6.61 -1.71
C GLN A 170 -0.82 -6.57 -0.73
N SER A 171 -1.48 -5.40 -0.66
CA SER A 171 -2.62 -5.20 0.24
C SER A 171 -3.85 -5.99 -0.21
N ALA A 172 -4.83 -6.10 0.69
CA ALA A 172 -6.15 -6.65 0.37
C ALA A 172 -6.83 -5.86 -0.77
N LEU A 173 -6.65 -4.54 -0.81
CA LEU A 173 -7.16 -3.72 -1.90
C LEU A 173 -6.44 -4.02 -3.22
N ASP A 174 -5.11 -4.12 -3.21
CA ASP A 174 -4.33 -4.42 -4.43
C ASP A 174 -4.73 -5.77 -5.00
N MET A 175 -4.85 -6.80 -4.15
CA MET A 175 -5.34 -8.11 -4.57
C MET A 175 -6.74 -8.03 -5.20
N ASN A 176 -7.65 -7.24 -4.60
CA ASN A 176 -8.99 -7.04 -5.17
C ASN A 176 -8.93 -6.30 -6.52
N LYS A 177 -8.12 -5.24 -6.63
CA LYS A 177 -7.93 -4.50 -7.88
C LYS A 177 -7.45 -5.44 -8.99
N ILE A 178 -6.42 -6.25 -8.70
CA ILE A 178 -5.89 -7.24 -9.66
C ILE A 178 -6.96 -8.26 -10.05
N GLN A 179 -7.67 -8.83 -9.07
CA GLN A 179 -8.67 -9.86 -9.30
C GLN A 179 -9.84 -9.41 -10.17
N TYR A 180 -10.30 -8.16 -9.99
CA TYR A 180 -11.48 -7.63 -10.68
C TYR A 180 -11.14 -6.71 -11.86
N ASN A 181 -9.86 -6.46 -12.13
CA ASN A 181 -9.44 -5.61 -13.25
C ASN A 181 -9.88 -6.20 -14.60
N LYS A 182 -10.38 -5.34 -15.48
CA LYS A 182 -10.79 -5.70 -16.86
C LYS A 182 -9.94 -5.03 -17.93
N ASP A 183 -9.05 -4.12 -17.54
CA ASP A 183 -8.15 -3.46 -18.46
C ASP A 183 -6.91 -4.34 -18.73
N VAL A 184 -6.82 -4.86 -19.95
CA VAL A 184 -5.73 -5.74 -20.37
C VAL A 184 -4.36 -5.05 -20.28
N GLY A 185 -4.29 -3.75 -20.59
CA GLY A 185 -3.05 -2.98 -20.51
C GLY A 185 -2.55 -2.85 -19.08
N GLN A 186 -3.45 -2.52 -18.15
CA GLN A 186 -3.12 -2.46 -16.72
C GLN A 186 -2.71 -3.83 -16.17
N SER A 187 -3.37 -4.92 -16.60
CA SER A 187 -3.00 -6.29 -16.20
C SER A 187 -1.61 -6.70 -16.68
N ILE A 188 -1.23 -6.33 -17.92
CA ILE A 188 0.11 -6.59 -18.45
C ILE A 188 1.15 -5.77 -17.66
N LEU A 189 0.89 -4.48 -17.45
CA LEU A 189 1.80 -3.61 -16.71
C LEU A 189 2.02 -4.09 -15.27
N GLU A 190 0.94 -4.46 -14.56
CA GLU A 190 1.02 -4.98 -13.19
C GLU A 190 1.82 -6.28 -13.13
N SER A 191 1.42 -7.27 -13.92
CA SER A 191 2.02 -8.61 -13.85
C SER A 191 3.48 -8.61 -14.29
N TYR A 192 3.82 -7.86 -15.35
CA TYR A 192 5.19 -7.78 -15.84
C TYR A 192 6.09 -7.03 -14.86
N SER A 193 5.64 -5.87 -14.34
CA SER A 193 6.42 -5.12 -13.34
C SER A 193 6.64 -5.93 -12.06
N ARG A 194 5.63 -6.69 -11.59
CA ARG A 194 5.76 -7.55 -10.41
C ARG A 194 6.73 -8.71 -10.62
N VAL A 195 6.75 -9.32 -11.81
CA VAL A 195 7.75 -10.36 -12.15
C VAL A 195 9.15 -9.75 -12.17
N MET A 196 9.33 -8.56 -12.77
CA MET A 196 10.62 -7.86 -12.78
C MET A 196 11.11 -7.48 -11.38
N GLU A 197 10.21 -7.05 -10.50
CA GLU A 197 10.50 -6.79 -9.09
C GLU A 197 11.03 -8.05 -8.37
N SER A 198 10.31 -9.18 -8.50
CA SER A 198 10.71 -10.46 -7.90
C SER A 198 12.06 -10.96 -8.41
N LEU A 199 12.29 -10.85 -9.72
CA LEU A 199 13.56 -11.22 -10.34
C LEU A 199 14.72 -10.33 -9.90
N ALA A 200 14.49 -9.03 -9.68
CA ALA A 200 15.54 -8.11 -9.24
C ALA A 200 15.88 -8.25 -7.74
N LEU A 201 14.98 -8.84 -6.94
CA LEU A 201 15.18 -9.15 -5.53
C LEU A 201 15.93 -10.47 -5.28
N THR A 202 15.89 -11.39 -6.24
CA THR A 202 16.48 -12.74 -6.14
C THR A 202 17.93 -12.77 -6.61
#